data_AF-A0AAN5CHK9-F1
#
_entry.id   AF-A0AAN5CHK9-F1
#
_cell.length_a   1.000
_cell.length_b   1.000
_cell.length_c   1.000
_cell.angle_alpha   90.00
_cell.angle_beta   90.00
_cell.angle_gamma   90.00
#
_symmetry.space_group_name_H-M   'P 1'
#
loop_
_entity.id
_entity.type
_entity.pdbx_description
1 polymer ?
#
loop_
_entity_poly.entity_id
_entity_poly.type
_entity_poly.pdbx_seq_one_letter_code
_entity_poly.pdbx_strand_id
1 'polypeptide(L)'
;IHKEYAMQESWRKDEDKLTFIILDKQKYEESEKDEVSSMVGDVNLFIAEGQAEVEIMIADKEQRKRGFGSEAVQMMLGYALEEYDAELEFTAKIGQDNESSIKLFTDNFGFALGSVSEVFREISYKLHLEKHQRFRDFFREKVRKEKIEKRKD
;
A
#
# COMPACT_ATOMS: atom_id res chain seq x y z
N ILE A 1 -24.12 13.02 7.82
CA ILE A 1 -23.71 14.33 7.25
C ILE A 1 -22.73 15.10 8.16
N HIS A 2 -23.10 15.88 9.18
CA HIS A 2 -22.09 16.68 9.93
C HIS A 2 -20.99 15.86 10.63
N LYS A 3 -21.35 14.73 11.27
CA LYS A 3 -20.37 13.79 11.84
C LYS A 3 -19.46 13.14 10.79
N GLU A 4 -19.99 12.94 9.59
CA GLU A 4 -19.30 12.27 8.48
C GLU A 4 -18.28 13.21 7.85
N TYR A 5 -18.64 14.48 7.63
CA TYR A 5 -17.71 15.53 7.24
C TYR A 5 -16.61 15.77 8.29
N ALA A 6 -16.96 15.75 9.58
CA ALA A 6 -15.97 15.85 10.64
C ALA A 6 -15.00 14.65 10.67
N MET A 7 -15.49 13.44 10.39
CA MET A 7 -14.64 12.24 10.25
C MET A 7 -13.75 12.31 9.02
N GLN A 8 -14.23 12.84 7.90
CA GLN A 8 -13.41 13.07 6.70
C GLN A 8 -12.29 14.07 6.96
N GLU A 9 -12.55 15.15 7.70
CA GLU A 9 -11.51 16.12 8.07
C GLU A 9 -10.48 15.54 9.04
N SER A 10 -10.88 14.69 9.99
CA SER A 10 -9.93 14.03 10.89
C SER A 10 -9.04 13.04 10.15
N TRP A 11 -9.58 12.22 9.24
CA TRP A 11 -8.79 11.28 8.42
C TRP A 11 -7.80 11.99 7.50
N ARG A 12 -8.13 13.21 7.05
CA ARG A 12 -7.23 14.01 6.21
C ARG A 12 -6.01 14.52 6.98
N LYS A 13 -6.08 14.60 8.32
CA LYS A 13 -5.04 15.14 9.19
C LYS A 13 -4.42 14.08 10.11
N ASP A 14 -4.74 12.80 9.89
CA ASP A 14 -4.15 11.70 10.64
C ASP A 14 -2.67 11.57 10.31
N GLU A 15 -1.81 11.89 11.27
CA GLU A 15 -0.37 11.68 11.16
C GLU A 15 0.00 10.19 11.30
N ASP A 16 -0.95 9.36 11.77
CA ASP A 16 -0.85 7.93 11.99
C ASP A 16 -1.44 7.09 10.83
N LYS A 17 -1.88 7.72 9.74
CA LYS A 17 -2.43 7.01 8.58
C LYS A 17 -1.97 7.58 7.25
N LEU A 18 -1.47 6.71 6.37
CA LEU A 18 -1.21 7.03 4.98
C LEU A 18 -2.15 6.23 4.07
N THR A 19 -2.70 6.88 3.05
CA THR A 19 -3.57 6.24 2.06
C THR A 19 -3.12 6.60 0.65
N PHE A 20 -2.86 5.59 -0.17
CA PHE A 20 -2.67 5.74 -1.61
C PHE A 20 -3.91 5.24 -2.35
N ILE A 21 -4.50 6.11 -3.15
CA ILE A 21 -5.53 5.73 -4.11
C ILE A 21 -4.86 5.25 -5.39
N ILE A 22 -5.24 4.06 -5.85
CA ILE A 22 -4.64 3.41 -7.01
C ILE A 22 -5.51 3.71 -8.23
N LEU A 23 -4.91 4.33 -9.25
CA LEU A 23 -5.53 4.59 -10.54
C LEU A 23 -4.93 3.69 -11.62
N ASP A 24 -5.76 3.17 -12.52
CA ASP A 24 -5.29 2.57 -13.77
C ASP A 24 -4.90 3.68 -14.73
N LYS A 25 -3.60 3.79 -15.04
CA LYS A 25 -3.04 4.82 -15.93
C LYS A 25 -3.72 4.84 -17.30
N GLN A 26 -4.01 3.67 -17.88
CA GLN A 26 -4.64 3.60 -19.19
C GLN A 26 -6.07 4.16 -19.13
N LYS A 27 -6.86 3.73 -18.14
CA LYS A 27 -8.22 4.28 -17.94
C LYS A 27 -8.18 5.78 -17.67
N TYR A 28 -7.21 6.25 -16.88
CA TYR A 28 -7.03 7.66 -16.57
C TYR A 28 -6.74 8.49 -17.83
N GLU A 29 -5.88 8.01 -18.72
CA GLU A 29 -5.58 8.69 -19.99
C GLU A 29 -6.77 8.64 -20.97
N GLU A 30 -7.46 7.51 -21.08
CA GLU A 30 -8.63 7.31 -21.96
C GLU A 30 -9.87 8.09 -21.51
N SER A 31 -10.01 8.38 -20.22
CA SER A 31 -11.15 9.10 -19.62
C SER A 31 -10.93 10.61 -19.48
N GLU A 32 -10.00 11.19 -20.25
CA GLU A 32 -9.64 12.61 -20.15
C GLU A 32 -9.20 13.03 -18.73
N LYS A 33 -8.47 12.14 -18.03
CA LYS A 33 -7.96 12.35 -16.67
C LYS A 33 -9.04 12.37 -15.58
N ASP A 34 -10.09 11.56 -15.74
CA ASP A 34 -11.06 11.35 -14.67
C ASP A 34 -10.50 10.38 -13.62
N GLU A 35 -10.15 10.92 -12.45
CA GLU A 35 -9.63 10.17 -11.31
C GLU A 35 -10.66 9.17 -10.76
N VAL A 36 -11.96 9.48 -10.85
CA VAL A 36 -13.00 8.66 -10.24
C VAL A 36 -13.22 7.38 -11.05
N SER A 37 -13.40 7.50 -12.37
CA SER A 37 -13.60 6.31 -13.23
C SER A 37 -12.35 5.46 -13.41
N SER A 38 -11.16 6.02 -13.15
CA SER A 38 -9.89 5.29 -13.24
C SER A 38 -9.45 4.62 -11.94
N MET A 39 -10.16 4.85 -10.83
CA MET A 39 -9.85 4.24 -9.53
C MET A 39 -10.06 2.72 -9.56
N VAL A 40 -9.05 1.96 -9.12
CA VAL A 40 -9.08 0.49 -9.09
C VAL A 40 -8.88 -0.11 -7.70
N GLY A 41 -8.43 0.69 -6.73
CA GLY A 41 -8.20 0.23 -5.36
C GLY A 41 -7.45 1.24 -4.51
N ASP A 42 -6.96 0.79 -3.37
CA ASP A 42 -6.27 1.61 -2.40
C ASP A 42 -5.30 0.79 -1.54
N VAL A 43 -4.24 1.44 -1.05
CA VAL A 43 -3.36 0.93 0.02
C VAL A 43 -3.50 1.85 1.22
N ASN A 44 -3.70 1.28 2.40
CA ASN A 44 -3.64 2.00 3.66
C ASN A 44 -2.43 1.52 4.46
N LEU A 45 -1.80 2.44 5.19
CA LEU A 45 -0.76 2.17 6.15
C LEU A 45 -1.13 2.83 7.47
N PHE A 46 -1.35 2.04 8.51
CA PHE A 46 -1.70 2.51 9.84
C PHE A 46 -0.47 2.43 10.74
N ILE A 47 -0.03 3.55 11.29
CA ILE A 47 1.24 3.71 11.99
C ILE A 47 0.97 3.97 13.48
N ALA A 48 1.38 3.07 14.36
CA ALA A 48 1.24 3.25 15.79
C ALA A 48 2.48 2.72 16.52
N GLU A 49 3.08 3.55 17.39
CA GLU A 49 4.18 3.15 18.29
C GLU A 49 5.35 2.43 17.57
N GLY A 50 5.71 2.89 16.36
CA GLY A 50 6.79 2.29 15.56
C GLY A 50 6.38 1.04 14.77
N GLN A 51 5.13 0.59 14.86
CA GLN A 51 4.55 -0.42 13.98
C GLN A 51 3.80 0.24 12.83
N ALA A 52 3.80 -0.39 11.67
CA ALA A 52 3.09 0.08 10.49
C ALA A 52 2.33 -1.07 9.82
N GLU A 53 1.02 -1.13 9.99
CA GLU A 53 0.14 -2.15 9.42
C GLU A 53 -0.30 -1.74 8.02
N VAL A 54 0.06 -2.54 7.01
CA VAL A 54 -0.32 -2.31 5.61
C VAL A 54 -1.53 -3.15 5.20
N GLU A 55 -2.50 -2.49 4.58
CA GLU A 55 -3.70 -3.08 4.00
C GLU A 55 -3.80 -2.69 2.51
N ILE A 56 -4.15 -3.65 1.65
CA ILE A 56 -4.29 -3.45 0.20
C ILE A 56 -5.61 -4.02 -0.28
N MET A 57 -6.34 -3.23 -1.06
CA MET A 57 -7.54 -3.68 -1.76
C MET A 57 -7.46 -3.30 -3.24
N ILE A 58 -7.76 -4.26 -4.11
CA ILE A 58 -8.09 -4.01 -5.53
C ILE A 58 -9.56 -4.36 -5.71
N ALA A 59 -10.38 -3.32 -5.84
CA ALA A 59 -11.83 -3.40 -5.78
C ALA A 59 -12.39 -4.22 -6.96
N ASP A 60 -12.00 -3.86 -8.17
CA ASP A 60 -12.44 -4.54 -9.39
C ASP A 60 -11.64 -5.83 -9.62
N LYS A 61 -12.38 -6.96 -9.68
CA LYS A 61 -11.80 -8.29 -9.89
C LYS A 61 -11.06 -8.41 -11.22
N GLU A 62 -11.52 -7.70 -12.26
CA GLU A 62 -10.90 -7.71 -13.58
C GLU A 62 -9.54 -7.01 -13.57
N GLN A 63 -9.29 -6.14 -12.58
CA GLN A 63 -8.02 -5.43 -12.40
C GLN A 63 -7.01 -6.20 -11.55
N ARG A 64 -7.43 -7.31 -10.91
CA ARG A 64 -6.55 -8.11 -10.06
C ARG A 64 -5.51 -8.85 -10.91
N LYS A 65 -4.39 -9.18 -10.28
CA LYS A 65 -3.25 -9.90 -10.92
C LYS A 65 -2.61 -9.15 -12.11
N ARG A 66 -2.88 -7.85 -12.27
CA ARG A 66 -2.23 -6.95 -13.25
C ARG A 66 -1.03 -6.18 -12.69
N GLY A 67 -0.64 -6.42 -11.44
CA GLY A 67 0.51 -5.78 -10.79
C GLY A 67 0.17 -4.54 -9.94
N PHE A 68 -1.04 -3.97 -10.04
CA PHE A 68 -1.45 -2.78 -9.30
C PHE A 68 -1.17 -2.85 -7.78
N GLY A 69 -1.68 -3.90 -7.12
CA GLY A 69 -1.46 -4.05 -5.67
C GLY A 69 0.01 -4.26 -5.32
N SER A 70 0.78 -4.93 -6.20
CA SER A 70 2.21 -5.15 -5.96
C SER A 70 3.01 -3.85 -6.04
N GLU A 71 2.73 -3.02 -7.04
CA GLU A 71 3.39 -1.73 -7.20
C GLU A 71 2.99 -0.75 -6.11
N ALA A 72 1.69 -0.66 -5.81
CA ALA A 72 1.18 0.26 -4.80
C ALA A 72 1.73 -0.03 -3.39
N VAL A 73 1.77 -1.31 -2.98
CA VAL A 73 2.35 -1.67 -1.66
C VAL A 73 3.85 -1.35 -1.62
N GLN A 74 4.61 -1.66 -2.67
CA GLN A 74 6.04 -1.34 -2.69
C GLN A 74 6.29 0.16 -2.63
N MET A 75 5.49 0.95 -3.35
CA MET A 75 5.54 2.42 -3.28
C MET A 75 5.20 2.92 -1.87
N MET A 76 4.15 2.40 -1.24
CA MET A 76 3.73 2.80 0.11
C MET A 76 4.82 2.51 1.14
N LEU A 77 5.36 1.29 1.16
CA LEU A 77 6.41 0.90 2.11
C LEU A 77 7.70 1.69 1.88
N GLY A 78 8.09 1.90 0.62
CA GLY A 78 9.27 2.69 0.28
C GLY A 78 9.11 4.17 0.64
N TYR A 79 7.94 4.76 0.41
CA TYR A 79 7.61 6.12 0.82
C TYR A 79 7.67 6.26 2.34
N ALA A 80 7.01 5.37 3.08
CA ALA A 80 7.02 5.41 4.55
C ALA A 80 8.45 5.28 5.11
N LEU A 81 9.29 4.45 4.49
CA LEU A 81 10.69 4.35 4.87
C LEU A 81 11.48 5.66 4.63
N GLU A 82 11.22 6.38 3.54
CA GLU A 82 11.91 7.65 3.25
C GLU A 82 11.43 8.82 4.10
N GLU A 83 10.13 8.89 4.42
CA GLU A 83 9.54 10.01 5.17
C GLU A 83 9.61 9.85 6.68
N TYR A 84 9.54 8.60 7.18
CA TYR A 84 9.60 8.32 8.61
C TYR A 84 11.03 7.90 8.98
N ASP A 85 11.69 8.72 9.78
CA ASP A 85 13.09 8.54 10.24
C ASP A 85 13.25 7.38 11.26
N ALA A 86 12.18 6.62 11.52
CA ALA A 86 12.14 5.53 12.49
C ALA A 86 12.23 4.15 11.81
N GLU A 87 12.81 3.17 12.52
CA GLU A 87 12.78 1.75 12.14
C GLU A 87 11.36 1.19 12.27
N LEU A 88 10.49 1.48 11.29
CA LEU A 88 9.11 1.00 11.26
C LEU A 88 9.05 -0.54 11.17
N GLU A 89 8.34 -1.19 12.08
CA GLU A 89 8.00 -2.62 11.97
C GLU A 89 6.77 -2.78 11.08
N PHE A 90 6.97 -3.16 9.82
CA PHE A 90 5.84 -3.39 8.91
C PHE A 90 5.14 -4.72 9.18
N THR A 91 3.81 -4.68 9.24
CA THR A 91 2.96 -5.85 9.44
C THR A 91 1.82 -5.89 8.43
N ALA A 92 1.30 -7.09 8.15
CA ALA A 92 0.10 -7.27 7.33
C ALA A 92 -0.78 -8.35 7.97
N LYS A 93 -2.04 -8.03 8.25
CA LYS A 93 -3.05 -9.00 8.71
C LYS A 93 -3.89 -9.45 7.53
N ILE A 94 -3.97 -10.76 7.34
CA ILE A 94 -4.57 -11.34 6.14
C ILE A 94 -5.48 -12.49 6.56
N GLY A 95 -6.72 -12.51 6.07
CA GLY A 95 -7.62 -13.65 6.26
C GLY A 95 -7.01 -14.97 5.77
N GLN A 96 -7.21 -16.04 6.53
CA GLN A 96 -6.61 -17.37 6.26
C GLN A 96 -6.97 -17.93 4.88
N ASP A 97 -8.09 -17.51 4.28
CA ASP A 97 -8.59 -17.92 2.97
C ASP A 97 -8.16 -16.99 1.82
N ASN A 98 -7.47 -15.87 2.12
CA ASN A 98 -7.01 -14.93 1.11
C ASN A 98 -5.63 -15.34 0.55
N GLU A 99 -5.63 -16.44 -0.22
CA GLU A 99 -4.41 -16.96 -0.85
C GLU A 99 -3.66 -15.92 -1.71
N SER A 100 -4.40 -15.00 -2.34
CA SER A 100 -3.80 -13.98 -3.21
C SER A 100 -2.96 -13.00 -2.42
N SER A 101 -3.49 -12.48 -1.31
CA SER A 101 -2.73 -11.59 -0.44
C SER A 101 -1.63 -12.34 0.30
N ILE A 102 -1.88 -13.58 0.76
CA ILE A 102 -0.85 -14.41 1.39
C ILE A 102 0.37 -14.53 0.47
N LYS A 103 0.19 -15.01 -0.77
CA LYS A 103 1.28 -15.15 -1.76
C LYS A 103 1.96 -13.81 -2.08
N LEU A 104 1.19 -12.72 -2.15
CA LEU A 104 1.75 -11.39 -2.38
C LEU A 104 2.71 -10.99 -1.25
N PHE A 105 2.29 -11.13 0.00
CA PHE A 105 3.10 -10.72 1.14
C PHE A 105 4.23 -11.71 1.44
N THR A 106 4.03 -13.02 1.30
CA THR A 106 5.07 -14.02 1.56
C THR A 106 6.04 -14.16 0.39
N ASP A 107 5.55 -14.47 -0.80
CA ASP A 107 6.42 -14.94 -1.89
C ASP A 107 7.07 -13.76 -2.62
N ASN A 108 6.29 -12.69 -2.84
CA ASN A 108 6.78 -11.51 -3.54
C ASN A 108 7.51 -10.55 -2.60
N PHE A 109 6.96 -10.34 -1.40
CA PHE A 109 7.51 -9.40 -0.43
C PHE A 109 8.32 -10.07 0.70
N GLY A 110 8.39 -11.39 0.83
CA GLY A 110 9.21 -12.01 1.87
C GLY A 110 8.82 -11.59 3.29
N PHE A 111 7.57 -11.23 3.54
CA PHE A 111 7.06 -11.13 4.90
C PHE A 111 7.06 -12.53 5.52
N ALA A 112 7.51 -12.62 6.76
CA ALA A 112 7.55 -13.86 7.52
C ALA A 112 6.30 -13.97 8.41
N LEU A 113 5.91 -15.21 8.74
CA LEU A 113 4.82 -15.48 9.67
C LEU A 113 5.13 -14.88 11.05
N GLY A 114 4.21 -14.07 11.58
CA GLY A 114 4.26 -13.52 12.93
C GLY A 114 3.39 -14.29 13.91
N SER A 115 2.07 -14.24 13.70
CA SER A 115 1.09 -14.93 14.57
C SER A 115 -0.16 -15.35 13.79
N VAL A 116 -0.95 -16.24 14.37
CA VAL A 116 -2.24 -16.68 13.82
C VAL A 116 -3.32 -16.42 14.87
N SER A 117 -4.43 -15.85 14.44
CA SER A 117 -5.64 -15.68 15.25
C SER A 117 -6.73 -16.60 14.73
N GLU A 118 -7.04 -17.65 15.49
CA GLU A 118 -8.14 -18.57 15.16
C GLU A 118 -9.52 -17.93 15.37
N VAL A 119 -9.62 -16.99 16.32
CA VAL A 119 -10.88 -16.28 16.61
C VAL A 119 -11.28 -15.37 15.45
N PHE A 120 -10.31 -14.67 14.86
CA PHE A 120 -10.53 -13.77 13.73
C PHE A 120 -10.31 -14.45 12.37
N ARG A 121 -9.79 -15.68 12.36
CA ARG A 121 -9.37 -16.42 11.15
C ARG A 121 -8.40 -15.62 10.29
N GLU A 122 -7.41 -15.03 10.94
CA GLU A 122 -6.41 -14.14 10.34
C GLU A 122 -4.99 -14.62 10.65
N ILE A 123 -4.08 -14.31 9.74
CA ILE A 123 -2.65 -14.52 9.86
C ILE A 123 -1.97 -13.16 9.84
N SER A 124 -1.15 -12.89 10.85
CA SER A 124 -0.31 -11.70 10.93
C SER A 124 1.08 -12.03 10.40
N TYR A 125 1.53 -11.27 9.41
CA TYR A 125 2.86 -11.35 8.83
C TYR A 125 3.68 -10.12 9.20
N LYS A 126 5.00 -10.27 9.27
CA LYS A 126 5.95 -9.19 9.58
C LYS A 126 7.06 -9.11 8.54
N LEU A 127 7.47 -7.90 8.18
CA LEU A 127 8.63 -7.69 7.32
C LEU A 127 9.89 -7.53 8.18
N HIS A 128 10.92 -8.31 7.88
CA HIS A 128 12.21 -8.14 8.54
C HIS A 128 12.96 -6.91 8.02
N LEU A 129 13.67 -6.21 8.92
CA LEU A 129 14.47 -5.01 8.62
C LEU A 129 15.43 -5.19 7.44
N GLU A 130 16.01 -6.38 7.27
CA GLU A 130 16.90 -6.71 6.15
C GLU A 130 16.25 -6.56 4.77
N LYS A 131 14.92 -6.60 4.69
CA LYS A 131 14.17 -6.43 3.43
C LYS A 131 13.82 -4.97 3.16
N HIS A 132 14.04 -4.04 4.08
CA HIS A 132 13.61 -2.64 3.91
C HIS A 132 14.31 -1.97 2.73
N GLN A 133 15.60 -2.26 2.54
CA GLN A 133 16.41 -1.60 1.51
C GLN A 133 15.82 -1.77 0.10
N ARG A 134 15.29 -2.95 -0.24
CA ARG A 134 14.72 -3.17 -1.58
C ARG A 134 13.47 -2.32 -1.86
N PHE A 135 12.70 -1.97 -0.83
CA PHE A 135 11.54 -1.08 -0.98
C PHE A 135 11.96 0.37 -1.16
N ARG A 136 12.97 0.84 -0.39
CA ARG A 136 13.60 2.15 -0.60
C ARG A 136 14.13 2.28 -2.03
N ASP A 137 14.85 1.26 -2.50
CA ASP A 137 15.43 1.25 -3.84
C ASP A 137 14.35 1.29 -4.92
N PHE A 138 13.31 0.46 -4.79
CA PHE A 138 12.17 0.46 -5.71
C PHE A 138 11.50 1.83 -5.78
N PHE A 139 11.19 2.44 -4.63
CA PHE A 139 10.57 3.77 -4.57
C PHE A 139 11.46 4.84 -5.21
N ARG A 140 12.74 4.89 -4.85
CA ARG A 140 13.70 5.85 -5.40
C ARG A 140 13.87 5.69 -6.91
N GLU A 141 13.92 4.46 -7.42
CA GLU A 141 14.01 4.19 -8.86
C GLU A 141 12.77 4.71 -9.59
N LYS A 142 11.56 4.41 -9.08
CA LYS A 142 10.30 4.83 -9.68
C LYS A 142 10.15 6.35 -9.69
N VAL A 143 10.36 7.01 -8.56
CA VAL A 143 10.29 8.48 -8.45
C VAL A 143 11.34 9.17 -9.32
N ARG A 144 12.55 8.60 -9.42
CA ARG A 144 13.60 9.14 -10.31
C ARG A 144 13.22 9.02 -11.78
N LYS A 145 12.64 7.90 -12.21
CA LYS A 145 12.16 7.72 -13.59
C LYS A 145 11.11 8.77 -13.96
N GLU A 146 10.13 9.00 -13.09
CA GLU A 146 9.11 10.05 -13.32
C GLU A 146 9.73 11.45 -13.45
N LYS A 147 10.71 11.80 -12.61
CA LYS A 147 11.42 13.08 -12.71
C LYS A 147 12.21 13.23 -14.01
N ILE A 148 12.66 12.14 -14.63
CA ILE A 148 13.35 12.15 -15.93
C ILE A 148 12.34 12.31 -17.07
N GLU A 149 11.20 11.63 -17.00
CA GLU A 149 10.13 11.74 -18.01
C GLU A 149 9.58 13.17 -18.07
N LYS A 150 9.28 13.79 -16.91
CA LYS A 150 8.81 15.19 -16.83
C LYS A 150 9.83 16.25 -17.29
N ARG A 151 11.10 15.88 -17.50
CA ARG A 151 12.17 16.79 -18.00
C ARG A 151 12.38 16.70 -19.50
N LYS A 152 11.71 15.76 -20.19
CA LYS A 152 11.82 15.58 -21.64
C LYS A 152 10.77 16.36 -22.44
N ASP A 153 9.87 17.05 -21.75
CA ASP A 153 8.90 18.01 -22.28
C ASP A 153 9.41 19.45 -22.09
#